data_AF-A0A2V6T3Y4-F1
#
_entry.id   AF-A0A2V6T3Y4-F1
#
_cell.length_a   1.000
_cell.length_b   1.000
_cell.length_c   1.000
_cell.angle_alpha   90.00
_cell.angle_beta   90.00
_cell.angle_gamma   90.00
#
_symmetry.space_group_name_H-M   'P 1'
#
loop_
_entity.id
_entity.type
_entity.pdbx_description
1 polymer ?
#
loop_
_entity_poly.entity_id
_entity_poly.type
_entity_poly.pdbx_seq_one_letter_code
_entity_poly.pdbx_strand_id
1 'polypeptide(L)'
;LAREQYDKGAETFDAATALYKQAESQAREVRRGRRERARAEEAGDRAAEGQRRAAAAEAERHAPALWNEASAKSAEAQAALAREQYAEGAETFDAATALYHQAESQAREALGHQRDQVEQARLTLAERRRSALAADAASHAPSDWKDAEASAASGEAAFARETYTEAGQAFAQAVALYSRAEERALEVIRTLDIARAEAEKGRQAAALAWRAATQAHASKYAAESLRAAENTEAQANAAFNRREYALASSTFAEARRQFTAAAQMASVAADAEARRVEAMMSDARRSLESGDVAACLRQLAVVVALRPGHPAAEELREQAEKRLRQVEAAAAGAEPADHEVAGDGQGNTTAPAPAAPTTV
;
A
#
# COMPACT_ATOMS: atom_id res chain seq x y z
N LEU A 1 -1.57 -16.65 130.44
CA LEU A 1 -1.15 -15.24 130.25
C LEU A 1 -0.07 -15.08 129.19
N ALA A 2 1.22 -15.38 129.40
CA ALA A 2 2.26 -15.14 128.36
C ALA A 2 2.17 -16.07 127.12
N ARG A 3 1.87 -17.36 127.29
CA ARG A 3 1.66 -18.31 126.17
C ARG A 3 0.42 -17.96 125.33
N GLU A 4 -0.65 -17.61 126.01
CA GLU A 4 -1.95 -17.23 125.43
C GLU A 4 -1.90 -15.93 124.60
N GLN A 5 -1.01 -15.00 124.98
CA GLN A 5 -0.73 -13.80 124.20
C GLN A 5 0.16 -14.09 122.98
N TYR A 6 1.07 -15.06 123.08
CA TYR A 6 1.88 -15.54 121.95
C TYR A 6 1.03 -16.28 120.92
N ASP A 7 0.11 -17.13 121.36
CA ASP A 7 -0.80 -17.88 120.47
C ASP A 7 -1.76 -16.93 119.73
N LYS A 8 -2.33 -15.93 120.43
CA LYS A 8 -3.11 -14.84 119.80
C LYS A 8 -2.29 -13.99 118.81
N GLY A 9 -1.02 -13.76 119.12
CA GLY A 9 -0.10 -13.04 118.24
C GLY A 9 0.23 -13.83 116.97
N ALA A 10 0.41 -15.15 117.09
CA ALA A 10 0.62 -16.05 115.95
C ALA A 10 -0.65 -16.14 115.08
N GLU A 11 -1.83 -16.31 115.67
CA GLU A 11 -3.11 -16.35 114.95
C GLU A 11 -3.40 -15.06 114.18
N THR A 12 -3.09 -13.90 114.77
CA THR A 12 -3.26 -12.60 114.09
C THR A 12 -2.27 -12.38 112.95
N PHE A 13 -1.04 -12.90 113.09
CA PHE A 13 -0.03 -12.85 112.03
C PHE A 13 -0.38 -13.80 110.85
N ASP A 14 -0.90 -14.99 111.14
CA ASP A 14 -1.36 -15.94 110.14
C ASP A 14 -2.61 -15.41 109.40
N ALA A 15 -3.56 -14.80 110.12
CA ALA A 15 -4.71 -14.15 109.53
C ALA A 15 -4.32 -12.96 108.63
N ALA A 16 -3.36 -12.14 109.06
CA ALA A 16 -2.82 -11.04 108.24
C ALA A 16 -2.10 -11.56 106.98
N THR A 17 -1.35 -12.66 107.10
CA THR A 17 -0.65 -13.29 105.98
C THR A 17 -1.64 -13.89 104.96
N ALA A 18 -2.74 -14.48 105.42
CA ALA A 18 -3.81 -14.99 104.55
C ALA A 18 -4.51 -13.84 103.78
N LEU A 19 -4.83 -12.74 104.45
CA LEU A 19 -5.39 -11.54 103.83
C LEU A 19 -4.44 -10.91 102.80
N TYR A 20 -3.14 -10.86 103.09
CA TYR A 20 -2.13 -10.39 102.14
C TYR A 20 -2.04 -11.28 100.89
N LYS A 21 -2.03 -12.61 101.07
CA LYS A 21 -2.02 -13.55 99.95
C LYS A 21 -3.28 -13.44 99.08
N GLN A 22 -4.44 -13.21 99.71
CA GLN A 22 -5.72 -13.00 99.03
C GLN A 22 -5.74 -11.65 98.26
N ALA A 23 -5.24 -10.58 98.86
CA ALA A 23 -5.12 -9.29 98.19
C ALA A 23 -4.12 -9.36 97.02
N GLU A 24 -3.02 -10.10 97.20
CA GLU A 24 -2.03 -10.31 96.14
C GLU A 24 -2.59 -11.13 94.97
N SER A 25 -3.35 -12.20 95.24
CA SER A 25 -4.01 -12.98 94.18
C SER A 25 -5.03 -12.14 93.41
N GLN A 26 -5.86 -11.38 94.11
CA GLN A 26 -6.81 -10.44 93.48
C GLN A 26 -6.08 -9.37 92.65
N ALA A 27 -5.00 -8.79 93.16
CA ALA A 27 -4.20 -7.81 92.41
C ALA A 27 -3.49 -8.43 91.19
N ARG A 28 -3.15 -9.72 91.23
CA ARG A 28 -2.61 -10.46 90.08
C ARG A 28 -3.70 -10.73 89.03
N GLU A 29 -4.90 -11.10 89.44
CA GLU A 29 -6.05 -11.32 88.55
C GLU A 29 -6.47 -10.02 87.84
N VAL A 30 -6.58 -8.91 88.56
CA VAL A 30 -6.89 -7.59 87.97
C VAL A 30 -5.81 -7.17 86.96
N ARG A 31 -4.52 -7.37 87.30
CA ARG A 31 -3.42 -7.10 86.35
C ARG A 31 -3.46 -8.01 85.14
N ARG A 32 -3.82 -9.28 85.30
CA ARG A 32 -3.98 -10.24 84.20
C ARG A 32 -5.12 -9.82 83.28
N GLY A 33 -6.30 -9.52 83.83
CA GLY A 33 -7.45 -9.05 83.05
C GLY A 33 -7.16 -7.76 82.28
N ARG A 34 -6.45 -6.80 82.90
CA ARG A 34 -6.02 -5.57 82.21
C ARG A 34 -5.05 -5.84 81.05
N ARG A 35 -4.14 -6.80 81.20
CA ARG A 35 -3.20 -7.20 80.14
C ARG A 35 -3.90 -7.91 79.00
N GLU A 36 -4.82 -8.83 79.31
CA GLU A 36 -5.61 -9.54 78.30
C GLU A 36 -6.49 -8.57 77.50
N ARG A 37 -7.12 -7.61 78.19
CA ARG A 37 -7.86 -6.52 77.54
C ARG A 37 -6.98 -5.67 76.63
N ALA A 38 -5.84 -5.19 77.12
CA ALA A 38 -4.91 -4.39 76.31
C ALA A 38 -4.43 -5.16 75.06
N ARG A 39 -4.13 -6.46 75.19
CA ARG A 39 -3.75 -7.32 74.06
C ARG A 39 -4.87 -7.44 73.02
N ALA A 40 -6.12 -7.56 73.48
CA ALA A 40 -7.27 -7.65 72.59
C ALA A 40 -7.55 -6.32 71.86
N GLU A 41 -7.40 -5.18 72.56
CA GLU A 41 -7.48 -3.84 71.97
C GLU A 41 -6.38 -3.64 70.91
N GLU A 42 -5.13 -3.98 71.22
CA GLU A 42 -4.01 -3.93 70.26
C GLU A 42 -4.22 -4.85 69.05
N ALA A 43 -4.79 -6.05 69.26
CA ALA A 43 -5.14 -6.95 68.17
C ALA A 43 -6.25 -6.36 67.29
N GLY A 44 -7.24 -5.69 67.89
CA GLY A 44 -8.27 -4.95 67.18
C GLY A 44 -7.72 -3.81 66.32
N ASP A 45 -6.77 -3.04 66.85
CA ASP A 45 -6.10 -1.97 66.11
C ASP A 45 -5.30 -2.52 64.91
N ARG A 46 -4.58 -3.64 65.10
CA ARG A 46 -3.89 -4.35 64.01
C ARG A 46 -4.86 -4.87 62.94
N ALA A 47 -5.98 -5.46 63.35
CA ALA A 47 -7.00 -5.95 62.42
C ALA A 47 -7.62 -4.80 61.62
N ALA A 48 -7.90 -3.66 62.26
CA ALA A 48 -8.41 -2.47 61.59
C ALA A 48 -7.38 -1.87 60.61
N GLU A 49 -6.09 -1.92 60.94
CA GLU A 49 -5.03 -1.54 60.01
C GLU A 49 -4.94 -2.50 58.82
N GLY A 50 -4.99 -3.82 59.06
CA GLY A 50 -5.03 -4.84 58.03
C GLY A 50 -6.22 -4.65 57.08
N GLN A 51 -7.40 -4.36 57.62
CA GLN A 51 -8.60 -4.03 56.86
C GLN A 51 -8.38 -2.81 55.95
N ARG A 52 -7.81 -1.71 56.46
CA ARG A 52 -7.53 -0.51 55.65
C ARG A 52 -6.54 -0.79 54.52
N ARG A 53 -5.50 -1.59 54.76
CA ARG A 53 -4.51 -1.97 53.74
C ARG A 53 -5.13 -2.86 52.67
N ALA A 54 -5.92 -3.84 53.07
CA ALA A 54 -6.65 -4.71 52.15
C ALA A 54 -7.69 -3.93 51.33
N ALA A 55 -8.40 -2.97 51.93
CA ALA A 55 -9.33 -2.09 51.23
C ALA A 55 -8.61 -1.19 50.21
N ALA A 56 -7.46 -0.61 50.58
CA ALA A 56 -6.64 0.18 49.66
C ALA A 56 -6.09 -0.63 48.48
N ALA A 57 -5.97 -1.96 48.63
CA ALA A 57 -5.65 -2.89 47.55
C ALA A 57 -6.88 -3.41 46.79
N GLU A 58 -8.08 -2.86 47.06
CA GLU A 58 -9.35 -3.31 46.46
C GLU A 58 -9.64 -4.80 46.69
N ALA A 59 -9.25 -5.35 47.84
CA ALA A 59 -9.46 -6.76 48.17
C ALA A 59 -10.94 -7.16 48.18
N GLU A 60 -11.86 -6.23 48.44
CA GLU A 60 -13.31 -6.44 48.29
C GLU A 60 -13.70 -6.93 46.89
N ARG A 61 -13.03 -6.41 45.85
CA ARG A 61 -13.29 -6.73 44.45
C ARG A 61 -12.49 -7.92 43.97
N HIS A 62 -11.23 -8.02 44.37
CA HIS A 62 -10.29 -9.01 43.83
C HIS A 62 -10.12 -10.27 44.69
N ALA A 63 -10.46 -10.21 45.97
CA ALA A 63 -10.40 -11.34 46.91
C ALA A 63 -11.65 -11.38 47.83
N PRO A 64 -12.89 -11.37 47.27
CA PRO A 64 -14.12 -11.20 48.05
C PRO A 64 -14.33 -12.29 49.10
N ALA A 65 -13.88 -13.52 48.85
CA ALA A 65 -14.01 -14.62 49.80
C ALA A 65 -13.20 -14.37 51.08
N LEU A 66 -11.91 -14.04 50.94
CA LEU A 66 -11.02 -13.76 52.07
C LEU A 66 -11.43 -12.48 52.81
N TRP A 67 -11.88 -11.46 52.07
CA TRP A 67 -12.40 -10.23 52.65
C TRP A 67 -13.62 -10.46 53.54
N ASN A 68 -14.59 -11.25 53.06
CA ASN A 68 -15.81 -11.56 53.80
C ASN A 68 -15.52 -12.41 55.05
N GLU A 69 -14.60 -13.39 54.93
CA GLU A 69 -14.18 -14.21 56.06
C GLU A 69 -13.45 -13.39 57.13
N ALA A 70 -12.53 -12.52 56.73
CA ALA A 70 -11.82 -11.60 57.63
C ALA A 70 -12.80 -10.67 58.35
N SER A 71 -13.79 -10.13 57.62
CA SER A 71 -14.81 -9.24 58.16
C SER A 71 -15.73 -9.96 59.16
N ALA A 72 -16.09 -11.22 58.90
CA ALA A 72 -16.82 -12.05 59.84
C ALA A 72 -16.00 -12.31 61.12
N LYS A 73 -14.71 -12.64 60.99
CA LYS A 73 -13.81 -12.83 62.13
C LYS A 73 -13.63 -11.56 62.96
N SER A 74 -13.49 -10.41 62.31
CA SER A 74 -13.42 -9.13 63.02
C SER A 74 -14.71 -8.84 63.80
N ALA A 75 -15.89 -9.17 63.24
CA ALA A 75 -17.16 -9.03 63.95
C ALA A 75 -17.32 -10.00 65.12
N GLU A 76 -16.88 -11.26 64.97
CA GLU A 76 -16.81 -12.25 66.05
C GLU A 76 -15.90 -11.77 67.20
N ALA A 77 -14.73 -11.22 66.87
CA ALA A 77 -13.78 -10.69 67.84
C ALA A 77 -14.34 -9.48 68.62
N GLN A 78 -15.06 -8.58 67.93
CA GLN A 78 -15.78 -7.47 68.56
C GLN A 78 -16.87 -7.95 69.51
N ALA A 79 -17.61 -9.01 69.15
CA ALA A 79 -18.61 -9.61 70.02
C ALA A 79 -17.99 -10.26 71.27
N ALA A 80 -16.82 -10.91 71.13
CA ALA A 80 -16.07 -11.47 72.25
C ALA A 80 -15.55 -10.38 73.21
N LEU A 81 -15.06 -9.25 72.68
CA LEU A 81 -14.70 -8.07 73.49
C LEU A 81 -15.89 -7.53 74.28
N ALA A 82 -17.07 -7.43 73.67
CA ALA A 82 -18.29 -6.97 74.34
C ALA A 82 -18.75 -7.91 75.47
N ARG A 83 -18.33 -9.18 75.43
CA ARG A 83 -18.58 -10.19 76.47
C ARG A 83 -17.42 -10.32 77.47
N GLU A 84 -16.42 -9.43 77.40
CA GLU A 84 -15.19 -9.45 78.21
C GLU A 84 -14.34 -10.72 78.03
N GLN A 85 -14.52 -11.45 76.93
CA GLN A 85 -13.75 -12.63 76.56
C GLN A 85 -12.45 -12.22 75.84
N TYR A 86 -11.59 -11.48 76.54
CA TYR A 86 -10.45 -10.78 75.92
C TYR A 86 -9.44 -11.72 75.23
N ALA A 87 -9.17 -12.90 75.78
CA ALA A 87 -8.25 -13.86 75.16
C ALA A 87 -8.78 -14.39 73.81
N GLU A 88 -10.05 -14.79 73.77
CA GLU A 88 -10.74 -15.25 72.55
C GLU A 88 -10.85 -14.12 71.52
N GLY A 89 -11.16 -12.90 71.97
CA GLY A 89 -11.20 -11.72 71.11
C GLY A 89 -9.85 -11.41 70.47
N ALA A 90 -8.75 -11.48 71.24
CA ALA A 90 -7.40 -11.27 70.71
C ALA A 90 -7.03 -12.31 69.65
N GLU A 91 -7.27 -13.59 69.91
CA GLU A 91 -7.00 -14.67 68.95
C GLU A 91 -7.84 -14.51 67.66
N THR A 92 -9.10 -14.12 67.80
CA THR A 92 -9.99 -13.93 66.65
C THR A 92 -9.60 -12.70 65.82
N PHE A 93 -9.13 -11.62 66.45
CA PHE A 93 -8.56 -10.47 65.73
C PHE A 93 -7.25 -10.81 65.03
N ASP A 94 -6.37 -11.59 65.66
CA ASP A 94 -5.13 -12.04 65.01
C ASP A 94 -5.45 -12.90 63.78
N ALA A 95 -6.48 -13.76 63.84
CA ALA A 95 -6.99 -14.51 62.69
C ALA A 95 -7.57 -13.60 61.59
N ALA A 96 -8.38 -12.60 61.95
CA ALA A 96 -8.89 -11.61 61.01
C ALA A 96 -7.76 -10.84 60.31
N THR A 97 -6.72 -10.45 61.06
CA THR A 97 -5.53 -9.75 60.52
C THR A 97 -4.81 -10.60 59.48
N ALA A 98 -4.62 -11.90 59.76
CA ALA A 98 -4.00 -12.82 58.81
C ALA A 98 -4.81 -12.95 57.51
N LEU A 99 -6.14 -13.07 57.61
CA LEU A 99 -7.03 -13.14 56.45
C LEU A 99 -7.02 -11.83 55.63
N TYR A 100 -7.02 -10.66 56.29
CA TYR A 100 -6.88 -9.38 55.58
C TYR A 100 -5.55 -9.27 54.82
N HIS A 101 -4.43 -9.72 55.39
CA HIS A 101 -3.15 -9.74 54.68
C HIS A 101 -3.12 -10.70 53.49
N GLN A 102 -3.77 -11.86 53.59
CA GLN A 102 -3.93 -12.78 52.46
C GLN A 102 -4.78 -12.14 51.36
N ALA A 103 -5.89 -11.49 51.73
CA ALA A 103 -6.76 -10.79 50.79
C ALA A 103 -6.03 -9.65 50.06
N GLU A 104 -5.24 -8.85 50.80
CA GLU A 104 -4.38 -7.79 50.26
C GLU A 104 -3.37 -8.34 49.23
N SER A 105 -2.71 -9.45 49.57
CA SER A 105 -1.70 -10.08 48.71
C SER A 105 -2.34 -10.60 47.41
N GLN A 106 -3.45 -11.34 47.52
CA GLN A 106 -4.17 -11.85 46.37
C GLN A 106 -4.70 -10.73 45.46
N ALA A 107 -5.17 -9.63 46.04
CA ALA A 107 -5.64 -8.48 45.27
C ALA A 107 -4.52 -7.80 44.49
N ARG A 108 -3.35 -7.62 45.11
CA ARG A 108 -2.15 -7.08 44.43
C ARG A 108 -1.65 -7.98 43.31
N GLU A 109 -1.64 -9.29 43.52
CA GLU A 109 -1.27 -10.27 42.48
C GLU A 109 -2.24 -10.18 41.28
N ALA A 110 -3.54 -10.12 41.54
CA ALA A 110 -4.55 -9.98 40.49
C ALA A 110 -4.37 -8.68 39.68
N LEU A 111 -4.13 -7.55 40.34
CA LEU A 111 -3.84 -6.27 39.67
C LEU A 111 -2.52 -6.31 38.91
N GLY A 112 -1.47 -6.93 39.46
CA GLY A 112 -0.19 -7.14 38.79
C GLY A 112 -0.36 -7.92 37.49
N HIS A 113 -1.09 -9.04 37.54
CA HIS A 113 -1.40 -9.82 36.35
C HIS A 113 -2.21 -9.05 35.30
N GLN A 114 -3.19 -8.25 35.71
CA GLN A 114 -3.95 -7.41 34.78
C GLN A 114 -3.06 -6.35 34.12
N ARG A 115 -2.21 -5.69 34.90
CA ARG A 115 -1.25 -4.71 34.39
C ARG A 115 -0.28 -5.35 33.39
N ASP A 116 0.28 -6.51 33.72
CA ASP A 116 1.20 -7.23 32.83
C ASP A 116 0.53 -7.60 31.50
N GLN A 117 -0.72 -8.07 31.54
CA GLN A 117 -1.49 -8.37 30.32
C GLN A 117 -1.69 -7.13 29.44
N VAL A 118 -2.02 -5.99 30.05
CA VAL A 118 -2.22 -4.74 29.31
C VAL A 118 -0.89 -4.21 28.76
N GLU A 119 0.22 -4.36 29.48
CA GLU A 119 1.56 -4.00 28.97
C GLU A 119 1.94 -4.86 27.75
N GLN A 120 1.65 -6.16 27.76
CA GLN A 120 1.85 -7.03 26.59
C GLN A 120 0.98 -6.60 25.40
N ALA A 121 -0.28 -6.21 25.64
CA ALA A 121 -1.14 -5.67 24.59
C ALA A 121 -0.58 -4.37 24.00
N ARG A 122 0.04 -3.54 24.83
CA ARG A 122 0.69 -2.27 24.46
C ARG A 122 1.96 -2.47 23.63
N LEU A 123 2.76 -3.50 23.94
CA LEU A 123 3.90 -3.91 23.11
C LEU A 123 3.42 -4.41 21.74
N THR A 124 2.39 -5.25 21.72
CA THR A 124 1.76 -5.74 20.47
C THR A 124 1.23 -4.57 19.64
N LEU A 125 0.60 -3.59 20.28
CA LEU A 125 0.13 -2.37 19.64
C LEU A 125 1.27 -1.58 18.99
N ALA A 126 2.39 -1.41 19.69
CA ALA A 126 3.56 -0.70 19.17
C ALA A 126 4.17 -1.41 17.95
N GLU A 127 4.22 -2.74 17.97
CA GLU A 127 4.63 -3.54 16.80
C GLU A 127 3.67 -3.34 15.62
N ARG A 128 2.36 -3.49 15.86
CA ARG A 128 1.34 -3.33 14.81
C ARG A 128 1.32 -1.95 14.20
N ARG A 129 1.46 -0.92 15.02
CA ARG A 129 1.60 0.47 14.56
C ARG A 129 2.82 0.65 13.66
N ARG A 130 3.95 0.00 13.99
CA ARG A 130 5.17 0.05 13.18
C ARG A 130 5.00 -0.63 11.83
N SER A 131 4.37 -1.81 11.78
CA SER A 131 4.07 -2.50 10.52
C SER A 131 3.14 -1.67 9.62
N ALA A 132 2.07 -1.10 10.20
CA ALA A 132 1.16 -0.23 9.47
C ALA A 132 1.86 1.05 8.93
N LEU A 133 2.78 1.65 9.69
CA LEU A 133 3.60 2.77 9.19
C LEU A 133 4.53 2.36 8.05
N ALA A 134 5.15 1.18 8.14
CA ALA A 134 6.01 0.67 7.08
C ALA A 134 5.25 0.41 5.77
N ALA A 135 3.96 0.08 5.85
CA ALA A 135 3.05 -0.03 4.71
C ALA A 135 2.47 1.32 4.23
N ASP A 136 2.86 2.45 4.83
CA ASP A 136 2.30 3.79 4.56
C ASP A 136 0.76 3.85 4.71
N ALA A 137 0.25 3.17 5.74
CA ALA A 137 -1.19 3.08 6.01
C ALA A 137 -1.83 4.45 6.31
N ALA A 138 -1.06 5.43 6.79
CA ALA A 138 -1.54 6.79 6.99
C ALA A 138 -1.97 7.46 5.67
N SER A 139 -1.29 7.16 4.57
CA SER A 139 -1.58 7.71 3.24
C SER A 139 -2.63 6.89 2.49
N HIS A 140 -2.55 5.56 2.60
CA HIS A 140 -3.41 4.65 1.82
C HIS A 140 -4.72 4.23 2.52
N ALA A 141 -4.77 4.31 3.85
CA ALA A 141 -5.92 3.97 4.67
C ALA A 141 -6.16 5.01 5.79
N PRO A 142 -6.30 6.32 5.48
CA PRO A 142 -6.29 7.39 6.47
C PRO A 142 -7.44 7.28 7.50
N SER A 143 -8.59 6.74 7.11
CA SER A 143 -9.72 6.55 8.04
C SER A 143 -9.41 5.51 9.11
N ASP A 144 -8.92 4.32 8.73
CA ASP A 144 -8.60 3.28 9.74
C ASP A 144 -7.41 3.69 10.58
N TRP A 145 -6.42 4.35 9.97
CA TRP A 145 -5.29 4.90 10.69
C TRP A 145 -5.75 5.87 11.80
N LYS A 146 -6.66 6.78 11.47
CA LYS A 146 -7.21 7.74 12.44
C LYS A 146 -8.00 7.06 13.55
N ASP A 147 -8.83 6.08 13.21
CA ASP A 147 -9.60 5.32 14.19
C ASP A 147 -8.66 4.51 15.11
N ALA A 148 -7.59 3.91 14.56
CA ALA A 148 -6.59 3.18 15.32
C ALA A 148 -5.84 4.09 16.32
N GLU A 149 -5.42 5.28 15.89
CA GLU A 149 -4.77 6.27 16.76
C GLU A 149 -5.72 6.75 17.88
N ALA A 150 -7.01 6.92 17.58
CA ALA A 150 -8.00 7.27 18.60
C ALA A 150 -8.22 6.15 19.64
N SER A 151 -8.34 4.90 19.21
CA SER A 151 -8.44 3.74 20.11
C SER A 151 -7.16 3.56 20.94
N ALA A 152 -5.97 3.78 20.34
CA ALA A 152 -4.70 3.73 21.06
C ALA A 152 -4.62 4.81 22.15
N ALA A 153 -5.00 6.05 21.83
CA ALA A 153 -5.04 7.14 22.80
C ALA A 153 -6.04 6.88 23.94
N SER A 154 -7.21 6.31 23.63
CA SER A 154 -8.18 5.88 24.64
C SER A 154 -7.60 4.82 25.58
N GLY A 155 -6.88 3.84 25.02
CA GLY A 155 -6.21 2.79 25.79
C GLY A 155 -5.11 3.34 26.71
N GLU A 156 -4.28 4.26 26.23
CA GLU A 156 -3.26 4.94 27.06
C GLU A 156 -3.91 5.74 28.19
N ALA A 157 -5.03 6.44 27.93
CA ALA A 157 -5.75 7.18 28.95
C ALA A 157 -6.38 6.26 30.01
N ALA A 158 -6.94 5.11 29.61
CA ALA A 158 -7.46 4.11 30.55
C ALA A 158 -6.35 3.47 31.38
N PHE A 159 -5.20 3.16 30.75
CA PHE A 159 -4.04 2.62 31.44
C PHE A 159 -3.50 3.60 32.50
N ALA A 160 -3.42 4.89 32.16
CA ALA A 160 -3.00 5.94 33.10
C ALA A 160 -3.98 6.13 34.28
N ARG A 161 -5.26 5.74 34.11
CA ARG A 161 -6.27 5.71 35.18
C ARG A 161 -6.33 4.37 35.92
N GLU A 162 -5.44 3.43 35.60
CA GLU A 162 -5.41 2.07 36.14
C GLU A 162 -6.70 1.26 35.86
N THR A 163 -7.49 1.67 34.86
CA THR A 163 -8.67 0.93 34.41
C THR A 163 -8.27 -0.15 33.40
N TYR A 164 -7.52 -1.16 33.86
CA TYR A 164 -6.85 -2.16 33.01
C TYR A 164 -7.79 -2.93 32.06
N THR A 165 -9.03 -3.18 32.47
CA THR A 165 -10.03 -3.84 31.60
C THR A 165 -10.41 -2.99 30.40
N GLU A 166 -10.61 -1.68 30.61
CA GLU A 166 -10.93 -0.74 29.53
C GLU A 166 -9.70 -0.52 28.64
N ALA A 167 -8.52 -0.39 29.25
CA ALA A 167 -7.26 -0.24 28.52
C ALA A 167 -7.00 -1.43 27.59
N GLY A 168 -7.17 -2.66 28.10
CA GLY A 168 -7.02 -3.88 27.31
C GLY A 168 -7.98 -3.95 26.12
N GLN A 169 -9.24 -3.57 26.30
CA GLN A 169 -10.23 -3.53 25.21
C GLN A 169 -9.87 -2.47 24.15
N ALA A 170 -9.48 -1.27 24.57
CA ALA A 170 -9.10 -0.20 23.67
C ALA A 170 -7.82 -0.52 22.88
N PHE A 171 -6.81 -1.14 23.51
CA PHE A 171 -5.61 -1.60 22.82
C PHE A 171 -5.90 -2.74 21.85
N ALA A 172 -6.75 -3.71 22.21
CA ALA A 172 -7.16 -4.78 21.30
C ALA A 172 -7.88 -4.23 20.06
N GLN A 173 -8.77 -3.24 20.26
CA GLN A 173 -9.43 -2.54 19.16
C GLN A 173 -8.42 -1.81 18.26
N ALA A 174 -7.46 -1.09 18.85
CA ALA A 174 -6.42 -0.39 18.12
C ALA A 174 -5.54 -1.35 17.30
N VAL A 175 -5.16 -2.51 17.86
CA VAL A 175 -4.43 -3.57 17.15
C VAL A 175 -5.19 -4.03 15.91
N ALA A 176 -6.50 -4.31 16.04
CA ALA A 176 -7.33 -4.74 14.92
C ALA A 176 -7.43 -3.65 13.82
N LEU A 177 -7.58 -2.39 14.22
CA LEU A 177 -7.64 -1.26 13.30
C LEU A 177 -6.31 -1.02 12.57
N TYR A 178 -5.16 -1.11 13.26
CA TYR A 178 -3.86 -1.03 12.60
C TYR A 178 -3.64 -2.16 11.59
N SER A 179 -4.05 -3.38 11.93
CA SER A 179 -3.94 -4.54 11.03
C SER A 179 -4.78 -4.34 9.77
N ARG A 180 -6.01 -3.84 9.93
CA ARG A 180 -6.88 -3.49 8.81
C ARG A 180 -6.31 -2.35 7.95
N ALA A 181 -5.70 -1.35 8.58
CA ALA A 181 -5.08 -0.23 7.89
C ALA A 181 -3.88 -0.71 7.04
N GLU A 182 -3.05 -1.58 7.61
CA GLU A 182 -1.93 -2.24 6.93
C GLU A 182 -2.40 -3.05 5.72
N GLU A 183 -3.38 -3.94 5.89
CA GLU A 183 -3.92 -4.78 4.82
C GLU A 183 -4.42 -3.95 3.63
N ARG A 184 -5.19 -2.89 3.89
CA ARG A 184 -5.67 -1.99 2.84
C ARG A 184 -4.54 -1.25 2.15
N ALA A 185 -3.54 -0.80 2.90
CA ALA A 185 -2.40 -0.12 2.32
C ALA A 185 -1.61 -1.03 1.37
N LEU A 186 -1.37 -2.27 1.79
CA LEU A 186 -0.72 -3.28 0.96
C LEU A 186 -1.57 -3.65 -0.27
N GLU A 187 -2.89 -3.69 -0.16
CA GLU A 187 -3.78 -3.89 -1.30
C GLU A 187 -3.70 -2.75 -2.31
N VAL A 188 -3.69 -1.49 -1.85
CA VAL A 188 -3.50 -0.32 -2.71
C VAL A 188 -2.14 -0.37 -3.42
N ILE A 189 -1.07 -0.70 -2.70
CA ILE A 189 0.27 -0.85 -3.29
C ILE A 189 0.27 -1.95 -4.35
N ARG A 190 -0.30 -3.12 -4.04
CA ARG A 190 -0.37 -4.25 -4.95
C ARG A 190 -1.16 -3.92 -6.22
N THR A 191 -2.29 -3.23 -6.10
CA THR A 191 -3.10 -2.81 -7.26
C THR A 191 -2.36 -1.80 -8.13
N LEU A 192 -1.63 -0.86 -7.53
CA LEU A 192 -0.77 0.07 -8.26
C LEU A 192 0.37 -0.64 -9.00
N ASP A 193 1.02 -1.62 -8.38
CA ASP A 193 2.09 -2.40 -9.01
C ASP A 193 1.59 -3.23 -10.20
N ILE A 194 0.41 -3.86 -10.07
CA ILE A 194 -0.24 -4.57 -11.17
C ILE A 194 -0.55 -3.58 -12.31
N ALA A 195 -1.14 -2.43 -12.00
CA ALA A 195 -1.47 -1.42 -13.00
C ALA A 195 -0.21 -0.89 -13.70
N ARG A 196 0.87 -0.66 -12.96
CA ARG A 196 2.17 -0.25 -13.50
C ARG A 196 2.74 -1.29 -14.45
N ALA A 197 2.73 -2.56 -14.04
CA ALA A 197 3.22 -3.66 -14.88
C ALA A 197 2.41 -3.78 -16.18
N GLU A 198 1.09 -3.60 -16.12
CA GLU A 198 0.24 -3.62 -17.30
C GLU A 198 0.51 -2.44 -18.24
N ALA A 199 0.69 -1.24 -17.70
CA ALA A 199 1.08 -0.07 -18.47
C ALA A 199 2.46 -0.26 -19.15
N GLU A 200 3.42 -0.88 -18.47
CA GLU A 200 4.74 -1.20 -19.02
C GLU A 200 4.65 -2.22 -20.18
N LYS A 201 3.82 -3.26 -20.05
CA LYS A 201 3.53 -4.17 -21.17
C LYS A 201 2.90 -3.44 -22.35
N GLY A 202 1.93 -2.55 -22.08
CA GLY A 202 1.31 -1.69 -23.09
C GLY A 202 2.34 -0.85 -23.84
N ARG A 203 3.28 -0.22 -23.10
CA ARG A 203 4.39 0.56 -23.64
C ARG A 203 5.30 -0.26 -24.54
N GLN A 204 5.70 -1.46 -24.10
CA GLN A 204 6.53 -2.37 -24.91
C GLN A 204 5.81 -2.77 -26.21
N ALA A 205 4.52 -3.06 -26.14
CA ALA A 205 3.72 -3.43 -27.31
C ALA A 205 3.52 -2.25 -28.28
N ALA A 206 3.35 -1.03 -27.77
CA ALA A 206 3.31 0.19 -28.60
C ALA A 206 4.66 0.44 -29.29
N ALA A 207 5.78 0.27 -28.58
CA ALA A 207 7.12 0.41 -29.16
C ALA A 207 7.40 -0.61 -30.28
N LEU A 208 6.91 -1.86 -30.15
CA LEU A 208 6.98 -2.85 -31.22
C LEU A 208 6.15 -2.43 -32.44
N ALA A 209 4.95 -1.89 -32.24
CA ALA A 209 4.12 -1.39 -33.33
C ALA A 209 4.75 -0.16 -34.02
N TRP A 210 5.37 0.75 -33.26
CA TRP A 210 6.14 1.86 -33.81
C TRP A 210 7.31 1.39 -34.70
N ARG A 211 8.06 0.36 -34.26
CA ARG A 211 9.12 -0.25 -35.08
C ARG A 211 8.56 -0.83 -36.38
N ALA A 212 7.43 -1.52 -36.33
CA ALA A 212 6.77 -2.06 -37.52
C ALA A 212 6.31 -0.95 -38.48
N ALA A 213 5.73 0.14 -37.98
CA ALA A 213 5.35 1.30 -38.79
C ALA A 213 6.58 1.95 -39.45
N THR A 214 7.69 2.04 -38.71
CA THR A 214 8.95 2.58 -39.23
C THR A 214 9.53 1.69 -40.34
N GLN A 215 9.52 0.36 -40.15
CA GLN A 215 9.95 -0.61 -41.16
C GLN A 215 9.08 -0.58 -42.43
N ALA A 216 7.78 -0.34 -42.27
CA ALA A 216 6.86 -0.15 -43.40
C ALA A 216 7.02 1.22 -44.10
N HIS A 217 7.99 2.05 -43.67
CA HIS A 217 8.19 3.41 -44.16
C HIS A 217 6.95 4.31 -44.00
N ALA A 218 6.25 4.18 -42.86
CA ALA A 218 5.07 5.00 -42.56
C ALA A 218 5.34 6.51 -42.58
N SER A 219 6.58 6.95 -42.38
CA SER A 219 6.94 8.37 -42.54
C SER A 219 6.76 8.88 -43.98
N LYS A 220 6.93 8.02 -45.01
CA LYS A 220 6.70 8.36 -46.42
C LYS A 220 5.22 8.19 -46.79
N TYR A 221 4.61 7.09 -46.36
CA TYR A 221 3.33 6.63 -46.89
C TYR A 221 2.10 6.92 -45.99
N ALA A 222 2.31 7.17 -44.70
CA ALA A 222 1.25 7.34 -43.71
C ALA A 222 1.64 8.38 -42.64
N ALA A 223 2.28 9.49 -43.05
CA ALA A 223 2.90 10.47 -42.15
C ALA A 223 1.94 11.07 -41.11
N GLU A 224 0.71 11.38 -41.51
CA GLU A 224 -0.31 11.93 -40.61
C GLU A 224 -0.75 10.91 -39.56
N SER A 225 -0.95 9.65 -39.99
CA SER A 225 -1.32 8.54 -39.09
C SER A 225 -0.20 8.23 -38.10
N LEU A 226 1.07 8.26 -38.57
CA LEU A 226 2.24 8.10 -37.71
C LEU A 226 2.34 9.21 -36.66
N ARG A 227 2.16 10.48 -37.06
CA ARG A 227 2.22 11.62 -36.15
C ARG A 227 1.10 11.61 -35.11
N ALA A 228 -0.12 11.18 -35.50
CA ALA A 228 -1.21 10.98 -34.56
C ALA A 228 -0.86 9.91 -33.50
N ALA A 229 -0.28 8.78 -33.93
CA ALA A 229 0.16 7.72 -33.04
C ALA A 229 1.26 8.18 -32.05
N GLU A 230 2.25 8.95 -32.53
CA GLU A 230 3.31 9.53 -31.70
C GLU A 230 2.77 10.50 -30.64
N ASN A 231 1.78 11.32 -31.00
CA ASN A 231 1.12 12.20 -30.03
C ASN A 231 0.38 11.41 -28.94
N THR A 232 -0.32 10.34 -29.31
CA THR A 232 -0.99 9.45 -28.36
C THR A 232 0.01 8.73 -27.45
N GLU A 233 1.14 8.28 -28.00
CA GLU A 233 2.24 7.70 -27.21
C GLU A 233 2.84 8.71 -26.23
N ALA A 234 3.01 9.97 -26.64
CA ALA A 234 3.48 11.03 -25.75
C ALA A 234 2.51 11.28 -24.58
N GLN A 235 1.20 11.27 -24.85
CA GLN A 235 0.16 11.37 -23.81
C GLN A 235 0.20 10.18 -22.85
N ALA A 236 0.37 8.95 -23.37
CA ALA A 236 0.49 7.76 -22.55
C ALA A 236 1.72 7.82 -21.63
N ASN A 237 2.87 8.27 -22.14
CA ASN A 237 4.08 8.47 -21.34
C ASN A 237 3.89 9.55 -20.28
N ALA A 238 3.17 10.63 -20.58
CA ALA A 238 2.84 11.66 -19.59
C ALA A 238 1.96 11.10 -18.46
N ALA A 239 0.92 10.33 -18.78
CA ALA A 239 0.08 9.65 -17.80
C ALA A 239 0.89 8.64 -16.95
N PHE A 240 1.80 7.90 -17.57
CA PHE A 240 2.69 6.97 -16.89
C PHE A 240 3.59 7.68 -15.86
N ASN A 241 4.18 8.82 -16.25
CA ASN A 241 5.03 9.62 -15.36
C ASN A 241 4.25 10.25 -14.19
N ARG A 242 2.96 10.54 -14.37
CA ARG A 242 2.04 10.98 -13.30
C ARG A 242 1.54 9.84 -12.42
N ARG A 243 1.95 8.58 -12.67
CA ARG A 243 1.49 7.36 -11.98
C ARG A 243 0.00 7.04 -12.22
N GLU A 244 -0.58 7.59 -13.28
CA GLU A 244 -1.95 7.29 -13.73
C GLU A 244 -1.93 6.00 -14.56
N TYR A 245 -1.47 4.89 -13.98
CA TYR A 245 -1.11 3.69 -14.74
C TYR A 245 -2.29 3.05 -15.51
N ALA A 246 -3.51 3.11 -14.96
CA ALA A 246 -4.70 2.62 -15.65
C ALA A 246 -4.99 3.44 -16.93
N LEU A 247 -4.86 4.76 -16.86
CA LEU A 247 -4.98 5.65 -18.02
C LEU A 247 -3.82 5.42 -18.99
N ALA A 248 -2.59 5.34 -18.50
CA ALA A 248 -1.42 5.07 -19.34
C ALA A 248 -1.57 3.77 -20.13
N SER A 249 -2.05 2.69 -19.49
CA SER A 249 -2.27 1.40 -20.14
C SER A 249 -3.29 1.49 -21.28
N SER A 250 -4.43 2.14 -21.07
CA SER A 250 -5.43 2.31 -22.13
C SER A 250 -4.93 3.20 -23.27
N THR A 251 -4.21 4.28 -22.97
CA THR A 251 -3.64 5.17 -23.99
C THR A 251 -2.49 4.49 -24.76
N PHE A 252 -1.65 3.66 -24.13
CA PHE A 252 -0.67 2.84 -24.85
C PHE A 252 -1.33 1.81 -25.77
N ALA A 253 -2.43 1.20 -25.34
CA ALA A 253 -3.20 0.28 -26.17
C ALA A 253 -3.76 0.98 -27.42
N GLU A 254 -4.19 2.24 -27.30
CA GLU A 254 -4.62 3.07 -28.41
C GLU A 254 -3.46 3.46 -29.34
N ALA A 255 -2.34 3.95 -28.79
CA ALA A 255 -1.14 4.26 -29.57
C ALA A 255 -0.67 3.04 -30.39
N ARG A 256 -0.66 1.84 -29.78
CA ARG A 256 -0.35 0.59 -30.48
C ARG A 256 -1.28 0.33 -31.66
N ARG A 257 -2.59 0.52 -31.50
CA ARG A 257 -3.57 0.37 -32.59
C ARG A 257 -3.31 1.36 -33.72
N GLN A 258 -3.03 2.62 -33.39
CA GLN A 258 -2.74 3.67 -34.36
C GLN A 258 -1.43 3.40 -35.12
N PHE A 259 -0.36 2.97 -34.44
CA PHE A 259 0.89 2.56 -35.11
C PHE A 259 0.68 1.35 -36.03
N THR A 260 -0.13 0.37 -35.60
CA THR A 260 -0.44 -0.82 -36.43
C THR A 260 -1.21 -0.41 -37.69
N ALA A 261 -2.18 0.50 -37.56
CA ALA A 261 -2.91 1.05 -38.70
C ALA A 261 -1.99 1.83 -39.64
N ALA A 262 -1.09 2.67 -39.11
CA ALA A 262 -0.10 3.39 -39.91
C ALA A 262 0.83 2.43 -40.68
N ALA A 263 1.28 1.34 -40.04
CA ALA A 263 2.09 0.31 -40.69
C ALA A 263 1.34 -0.39 -41.83
N GLN A 264 0.06 -0.74 -41.63
CA GLN A 264 -0.78 -1.36 -42.65
C GLN A 264 -1.04 -0.41 -43.83
N MET A 265 -1.39 0.85 -43.56
CA MET A 265 -1.55 1.87 -44.59
C MET A 265 -0.28 2.05 -45.41
N ALA A 266 0.88 2.10 -44.74
CA ALA A 266 2.17 2.24 -45.37
C ALA A 266 2.54 1.03 -46.24
N SER A 267 2.29 -0.19 -45.76
CA SER A 267 2.49 -1.43 -46.52
C SER A 267 1.61 -1.45 -47.78
N VAL A 268 0.32 -1.12 -47.65
CA VAL A 268 -0.61 -1.11 -48.80
C VAL A 268 -0.17 -0.08 -49.84
N ALA A 269 0.27 1.11 -49.42
CA ALA A 269 0.78 2.13 -50.32
C ALA A 269 2.10 1.72 -50.99
N ALA A 270 3.02 1.11 -50.23
CA ALA A 270 4.28 0.59 -50.77
C ALA A 270 4.03 -0.53 -51.81
N ASP A 271 3.10 -1.44 -51.54
CA ASP A 271 2.72 -2.52 -52.47
C ASP A 271 2.04 -1.97 -53.74
N ALA A 272 1.23 -0.92 -53.60
CA ALA A 272 0.62 -0.23 -54.75
C ALA A 272 1.69 0.46 -55.62
N GLU A 273 2.68 1.12 -55.00
CA GLU A 273 3.81 1.71 -55.72
C GLU A 273 4.66 0.64 -56.40
N ALA A 274 4.95 -0.47 -55.72
CA ALA A 274 5.71 -1.58 -56.27
C ALA A 274 5.01 -2.20 -57.51
N ARG A 275 3.70 -2.45 -57.43
CA ARG A 275 2.90 -2.93 -58.57
C ARG A 275 2.86 -1.93 -59.72
N ARG A 276 2.77 -0.64 -59.42
CA ARG A 276 2.82 0.42 -60.45
C ARG A 276 4.17 0.42 -61.16
N VAL A 277 5.28 0.32 -60.41
CA VAL A 277 6.62 0.23 -60.98
C VAL A 277 6.76 -1.01 -61.86
N GLU A 278 6.27 -2.17 -61.42
CA GLU A 278 6.31 -3.41 -62.21
C GLU A 278 5.50 -3.32 -63.51
N ALA A 279 4.29 -2.75 -63.46
CA ALA A 279 3.48 -2.50 -64.64
C ALA A 279 4.19 -1.55 -65.62
N MET A 280 4.74 -0.44 -65.11
CA MET A 280 5.49 0.52 -65.93
C MET A 280 6.76 -0.08 -66.53
N MET A 281 7.47 -0.95 -65.80
CA MET A 281 8.61 -1.70 -66.31
C MET A 281 8.21 -2.68 -67.41
N SER A 282 7.06 -3.34 -67.26
CA SER A 282 6.54 -4.28 -68.27
C SER A 282 6.11 -3.56 -69.55
N ASP A 283 5.44 -2.41 -69.42
CA ASP A 283 5.04 -1.58 -70.56
C ASP A 283 6.26 -0.92 -71.25
N ALA A 284 7.29 -0.54 -70.49
CA ALA A 284 8.54 -0.01 -71.05
C ALA A 284 9.29 -1.06 -71.88
N ARG A 285 9.31 -2.32 -71.44
CA ARG A 285 9.87 -3.44 -72.22
C ARG A 285 9.08 -3.66 -73.51
N ARG A 286 7.75 -3.68 -73.44
CA ARG A 286 6.88 -3.83 -74.60
C ARG A 286 7.09 -2.71 -75.62
N SER A 287 7.25 -1.47 -75.17
CA SER A 287 7.50 -0.30 -76.02
C SER A 287 8.87 -0.36 -76.71
N LEU A 288 9.89 -0.87 -76.00
CA LEU A 288 11.23 -1.09 -76.58
C LEU A 288 11.22 -2.20 -77.65
N GLU A 289 10.45 -3.26 -77.43
CA GLU A 289 10.24 -4.35 -78.40
C GLU A 289 9.52 -3.86 -79.66
N SER A 290 8.52 -2.98 -79.52
CA SER A 290 7.79 -2.39 -80.64
C SER A 290 8.53 -1.25 -81.36
N GLY A 291 9.71 -0.86 -80.88
CA GLY A 291 10.54 0.20 -81.49
C GLY A 291 10.19 1.64 -81.08
N ASP A 292 9.22 1.85 -80.16
CA ASP A 292 8.93 3.18 -79.60
C ASP A 292 9.87 3.47 -78.43
N VAL A 293 11.10 3.82 -78.79
CA VAL A 293 12.18 4.09 -77.83
C VAL A 293 11.88 5.33 -76.99
N ALA A 294 11.17 6.32 -77.55
CA ALA A 294 10.79 7.54 -76.85
C ALA A 294 9.75 7.27 -75.74
N ALA A 295 8.74 6.42 -75.99
CA ALA A 295 7.80 5.99 -74.96
C ALA A 295 8.47 5.18 -73.85
N CYS A 296 9.41 4.30 -74.21
CA CYS A 296 10.21 3.53 -73.26
C CYS A 296 10.98 4.44 -72.29
N LEU A 297 11.71 5.44 -72.80
CA LEU A 297 12.50 6.36 -71.97
C LEU A 297 11.63 7.24 -71.06
N ARG A 298 10.45 7.69 -71.52
CA ARG A 298 9.51 8.45 -70.68
C ARG A 298 8.97 7.62 -69.52
N GLN A 299 8.63 6.35 -69.75
CA GLN A 299 8.14 5.45 -68.70
C GLN A 299 9.24 5.14 -67.68
N LEU A 300 10.48 4.92 -68.15
CA LEU A 300 11.64 4.69 -67.29
C LEU A 300 12.00 5.91 -66.43
N ALA A 301 11.86 7.13 -66.97
CA ALA A 301 12.09 8.36 -66.20
C ALA A 301 11.14 8.46 -64.98
N VAL A 302 9.88 8.05 -65.13
CA VAL A 302 8.91 8.02 -64.02
C VAL A 302 9.24 6.90 -63.03
N VAL A 303 9.69 5.73 -63.49
CA VAL A 303 10.14 4.65 -62.60
C VAL A 303 11.34 5.07 -61.75
N VAL A 304 12.33 5.76 -62.35
CA VAL A 304 13.50 6.27 -61.64
C VAL A 304 13.13 7.38 -60.65
N ALA A 305 12.12 8.21 -60.97
CA ALA A 305 11.60 9.20 -60.03
C ALA A 305 10.89 8.57 -58.81
N LEU A 306 10.21 7.43 -58.99
CA LEU A 306 9.55 6.69 -57.91
C LEU A 306 10.56 5.87 -57.08
N ARG A 307 11.50 5.18 -57.74
CA ARG A 307 12.59 4.43 -57.11
C ARG A 307 13.95 4.81 -57.71
N PRO A 308 14.63 5.81 -57.12
CA PRO A 308 16.00 6.15 -57.49
C PRO A 308 16.93 4.93 -57.33
N GLY A 309 17.77 4.66 -58.34
CA GLY A 309 18.73 3.54 -58.32
C GLY A 309 18.13 2.16 -58.59
N HIS A 310 16.97 2.08 -59.28
CA HIS A 310 16.38 0.78 -59.64
C HIS A 310 17.20 0.09 -60.76
N PRO A 311 17.93 -1.01 -60.47
CA PRO A 311 18.97 -1.53 -61.36
C PRO A 311 18.43 -2.00 -62.71
N ALA A 312 17.30 -2.71 -62.71
CA ALA A 312 16.67 -3.17 -63.95
C ALA A 312 16.07 -2.02 -64.79
N ALA A 313 15.79 -0.86 -64.18
CA ALA A 313 15.31 0.31 -64.91
C ALA A 313 16.48 1.06 -65.56
N GLU A 314 17.61 1.15 -64.87
CA GLU A 314 18.85 1.72 -65.41
C GLU A 314 19.39 0.90 -66.57
N GLU A 315 19.43 -0.43 -66.44
CA GLU A 315 19.86 -1.32 -67.51
C GLU A 315 18.97 -1.21 -68.75
N LEU A 316 17.64 -1.20 -68.56
CA LEU A 316 16.69 -1.04 -69.67
C LEU A 316 16.82 0.34 -70.32
N ARG A 317 17.12 1.38 -69.54
CA ARG A 317 17.36 2.74 -70.04
C ARG A 317 18.60 2.80 -70.93
N GLU A 318 19.71 2.20 -70.50
CA GLU A 318 20.93 2.13 -71.31
C GLU A 318 20.71 1.38 -72.62
N GLN A 319 19.92 0.29 -72.60
CA GLN A 319 19.54 -0.45 -73.80
C GLN A 319 18.68 0.39 -74.75
N ALA A 320 17.69 1.12 -74.21
CA ALA A 320 16.85 2.03 -74.98
C ALA A 320 17.66 3.18 -75.60
N GLU A 321 18.55 3.82 -74.85
CA GLU A 321 19.44 4.87 -75.37
C GLU A 321 20.38 4.36 -76.47
N LYS A 322 20.92 3.14 -76.34
CA LYS A 322 21.73 2.51 -77.41
C LYS A 322 20.91 2.29 -78.68
N ARG A 323 19.67 1.81 -78.57
CA ARG A 323 18.77 1.65 -79.73
C ARG A 323 18.39 3.00 -80.34
N LEU A 324 18.15 4.03 -79.54
CA LEU A 324 17.88 5.37 -80.04
C LEU A 324 19.03 5.87 -80.91
N ARG A 325 20.29 5.75 -80.42
CA ARG A 325 21.48 6.14 -81.18
C ARG A 325 21.66 5.34 -82.47
N GLN A 326 21.30 4.06 -82.47
CA GLN A 326 21.34 3.22 -83.68
C GLN A 326 20.29 3.62 -84.71
N VAL A 327 19.07 3.95 -84.28
CA VAL A 327 17.99 4.43 -85.15
C VAL A 327 18.31 5.83 -85.69
N GLU A 328 18.85 6.73 -84.86
CA GLU A 328 19.30 8.07 -85.27
C GLU A 328 20.49 8.00 -86.23
N ALA A 329 21.45 7.09 -86.01
CA ALA A 329 22.56 6.87 -86.94
C ALA A 329 22.10 6.25 -88.27
N ALA A 330 21.12 5.35 -88.23
CA ALA A 330 20.51 4.78 -89.43
C ALA A 330 19.68 5.83 -90.21
N ALA A 331 19.00 6.73 -89.50
CA ALA A 331 18.28 7.85 -90.10
C ALA A 331 19.22 8.93 -90.67
N ALA A 332 20.32 9.25 -89.99
CA ALA A 332 21.36 10.17 -90.46
C ALA A 332 22.15 9.61 -91.67
N GLY A 333 22.23 8.28 -91.80
CA GLY A 333 22.74 7.62 -93.01
C GLY A 333 21.74 7.54 -94.17
N ALA A 334 20.48 7.94 -93.95
CA ALA A 334 19.37 7.85 -94.91
C ALA A 334 18.81 9.22 -95.37
N GLU A 335 19.42 10.35 -94.99
CA GLU A 335 19.11 11.65 -95.63
C GLU A 335 19.67 11.71 -97.07
N PRO A 336 18.88 12.21 -98.05
CA PRO A 336 19.13 12.02 -99.48
C PRO A 336 20.14 13.04 -100.04
N ALA A 337 21.11 12.54 -100.81
CA ALA A 337 21.89 13.37 -101.72
C ALA A 337 21.09 13.58 -103.02
N ASP A 338 20.40 14.71 -103.14
CA ASP A 338 19.92 15.22 -104.44
C ASP A 338 21.07 15.94 -105.16
N HIS A 339 21.32 15.58 -106.43
CA HIS A 339 22.09 16.37 -107.39
C HIS A 339 21.37 16.36 -108.78
N GLU A 340 20.38 17.24 -108.91
CA GLU A 340 20.24 18.38 -109.86
C GLU A 340 20.44 18.27 -111.42
N VAL A 341 19.46 18.88 -112.15
CA VAL A 341 19.45 19.57 -113.49
C VAL A 341 19.29 18.70 -114.77
N ALA A 342 18.48 18.95 -115.83
CA ALA A 342 17.61 20.02 -116.40
C ALA A 342 16.52 19.30 -117.28
N GLY A 343 15.37 19.84 -117.75
CA GLY A 343 15.01 21.17 -118.25
C GLY A 343 13.67 21.11 -119.03
N ASP A 344 13.00 22.26 -119.10
CA ASP A 344 11.96 22.76 -120.03
C ASP A 344 10.57 22.12 -120.19
N GLY A 345 9.53 22.97 -119.98
CA GLY A 345 8.50 23.19 -120.99
C GLY A 345 7.01 23.13 -120.59
N GLN A 346 6.41 24.31 -120.34
CA GLN A 346 5.00 24.72 -120.61
C GLN A 346 3.84 23.96 -119.91
N GLY A 347 2.77 24.57 -119.38
CA GLY A 347 2.34 25.96 -119.24
C GLY A 347 0.93 26.04 -118.63
N ASN A 348 0.56 27.24 -118.16
CA ASN A 348 -0.82 27.76 -117.94
C ASN A 348 -1.69 27.09 -116.85
N THR A 349 -2.46 27.75 -115.97
CA THR A 349 -3.08 29.09 -116.02
C THR A 349 -3.56 29.50 -114.59
N THR A 350 -3.60 30.81 -114.34
CA THR A 350 -4.57 31.57 -113.50
C THR A 350 -4.40 31.65 -111.97
N ALA A 351 -3.97 32.86 -111.55
CA ALA A 351 -4.05 33.49 -110.23
C ALA A 351 -5.51 33.98 -109.91
N PRO A 352 -5.83 34.72 -108.81
CA PRO A 352 -4.99 35.26 -107.73
C PRO A 352 -5.58 35.17 -106.29
N ALA A 353 -4.78 35.68 -105.33
CA ALA A 353 -4.97 35.82 -103.87
C ALA A 353 -6.05 36.88 -103.46
N PRO A 354 -6.14 37.43 -102.21
CA PRO A 354 -5.52 37.11 -100.90
C PRO A 354 -6.46 37.23 -99.65
N ALA A 355 -5.86 37.12 -98.45
CA ALA A 355 -6.19 37.79 -97.16
C ALA A 355 -6.95 37.03 -96.03
N ALA A 356 -6.44 37.24 -94.81
CA ALA A 356 -6.84 36.71 -93.48
C ALA A 356 -8.11 37.42 -92.91
N PRO A 357 -8.48 37.42 -91.60
CA PRO A 357 -8.22 36.55 -90.42
C PRO A 357 -9.52 36.24 -89.59
N THR A 358 -9.36 35.66 -88.37
CA THR A 358 -10.17 35.88 -87.13
C THR A 358 -11.36 34.95 -86.78
N THR A 359 -11.17 34.22 -85.66
CA THR A 359 -12.04 33.98 -84.47
C THR A 359 -13.57 33.84 -84.63
N VAL A 360 -14.16 32.74 -84.12
CA VAL A 360 -14.89 32.55 -82.84
C VAL A 360 -15.06 31.05 -82.58
#